data_AF-A0A4Q9FRI6-F1
#
_entry.id   AF-A0A4Q9FRI6-F1
#
_cell.length_a   1.000
_cell.length_b   1.000
_cell.length_c   1.000
_cell.angle_alpha   90.00
_cell.angle_beta   90.00
_cell.angle_gamma   90.00
#
_symmetry.space_group_name_H-M   'P 1'
#
loop_
_entity.id
_entity.type
_entity.pdbx_description
1 polymer ?
#
loop_
_entity_poly.entity_id
_entity_poly.type
_entity_poly.pdbx_seq_one_letter_code
_entity_poly.pdbx_strand_id
1 'polypeptide(L)'
;MVLNKNKSTIVGLVLLLAFFIQYILKLEWSWLFLLQQDEMYKRWSGLFLAIFILFQWVLSLTRTVKKWKKHAMKMQSIHKWVGALSPIFFYIHSMSLGYGYLLLLSYIFFSNTILGYFNLDVLKNNSDALFKGWMITHVTLSLVVSIMMLFHITMVFYYK
;
A
#
# COMPACT_ATOMS: atom_id res chain seq x y z
N MET A 1 -14.19 -21.86 -13.65
CA MET A 1 -12.76 -21.52 -13.56
C MET A 1 -12.50 -20.83 -12.22
N VAL A 2 -12.17 -21.61 -11.18
CA VAL A 2 -11.93 -21.09 -9.82
C VAL A 2 -10.53 -20.50 -9.81
N LEU A 3 -10.43 -19.19 -10.02
CA LEU A 3 -9.18 -18.45 -9.87
C LEU A 3 -8.63 -18.69 -8.47
N ASN A 4 -7.42 -19.25 -8.43
CA ASN A 4 -6.62 -19.57 -7.26
C ASN A 4 -6.57 -18.36 -6.29
N LYS A 5 -7.42 -18.39 -5.25
CA LYS A 5 -7.93 -17.19 -4.55
C LYS A 5 -6.88 -16.35 -3.79
N ASN A 6 -5.68 -16.87 -3.55
CA ASN A 6 -4.73 -16.30 -2.59
C ASN A 6 -3.34 -15.98 -3.16
N LYS A 7 -3.12 -16.08 -4.49
CA LYS A 7 -1.80 -15.85 -5.09
C LYS A 7 -1.22 -14.45 -4.77
N SER A 8 -2.03 -13.41 -4.91
CA SER A 8 -1.59 -12.03 -4.61
C SER A 8 -1.26 -11.85 -3.13
N THR A 9 -2.01 -12.47 -2.22
CA THR A 9 -1.74 -12.44 -0.78
C THR A 9 -0.38 -13.07 -0.46
N ILE A 10 -0.07 -14.23 -1.04
CA ILE A 10 1.24 -14.89 -0.83
C ILE A 10 2.38 -14.01 -1.37
N VAL A 11 2.22 -13.48 -2.58
CA VAL A 11 3.22 -12.56 -3.17
C VAL A 11 3.42 -11.34 -2.27
N GLY A 12 2.34 -10.71 -1.82
CA GLY A 12 2.41 -9.54 -0.94
C GLY A 12 3.10 -9.84 0.39
N LEU A 13 2.78 -10.97 1.03
CA LEU A 13 3.42 -11.39 2.27
C LEU A 13 4.91 -11.68 2.08
N VAL A 14 5.29 -12.37 1.00
CA VAL A 14 6.70 -12.63 0.67
C VAL A 14 7.46 -11.32 0.46
N LEU A 15 6.89 -10.37 -0.29
CA LEU A 15 7.51 -9.07 -0.52
C LEU A 15 7.60 -8.22 0.75
N LEU A 16 6.58 -8.28 1.60
CA LEU A 16 6.58 -7.58 2.88
C LEU A 16 7.63 -8.16 3.84
N LEU A 17 7.72 -9.49 3.93
CA LEU A 17 8.76 -10.17 4.70
C LEU A 17 10.15 -9.84 4.15
N ALA A 18 10.33 -9.85 2.83
CA ALA A 18 11.58 -9.47 2.19
C ALA A 18 11.98 -8.03 2.55
N PHE A 19 11.03 -7.09 2.54
CA PHE A 19 11.26 -5.71 2.98
C PHE A 19 11.71 -5.64 4.45
N PHE A 20 11.05 -6.35 5.37
CA PHE A 20 11.44 -6.31 6.78
C PHE A 20 12.75 -7.04 7.08
N ILE A 21 13.03 -8.16 6.40
CA ILE A 21 14.33 -8.84 6.47
C ILE A 21 15.43 -7.90 6.00
N GLN A 22 15.20 -7.26 4.85
CA GLN A 22 16.09 -6.24 4.30
C GLN A 22 16.36 -5.12 5.33
N TYR A 23 15.31 -4.56 5.93
CA TYR A 23 15.40 -3.49 6.91
C TYR A 23 16.15 -3.91 8.19
N ILE A 24 15.84 -5.07 8.76
CA ILE A 24 16.45 -5.55 10.02
C ILE A 24 17.93 -5.91 9.83
N LEU A 25 18.24 -6.58 8.72
CA LEU A 25 19.60 -6.98 8.39
C LEU A 25 20.43 -5.85 7.75
N LYS A 26 19.83 -4.67 7.54
CA LYS A 26 20.45 -3.52 6.86
C LYS A 26 21.02 -3.88 5.50
N LEU A 27 20.31 -4.72 4.75
CA LEU A 27 20.69 -5.08 3.38
C LEU A 27 20.33 -3.92 2.47
N GLU A 28 21.28 -3.25 1.87
CA GLU A 28 20.99 -2.09 1.02
C GLU A 28 21.42 -2.36 -0.42
N TRP A 29 20.59 -1.97 -1.37
CA TRP A 29 21.01 -1.89 -2.77
C TRP A 29 21.75 -0.59 -2.98
N SER A 30 23.08 -0.59 -2.90
CA SER A 30 23.88 0.65 -2.88
C SER A 30 23.54 1.63 -4.02
N TRP A 31 23.26 1.14 -5.23
CA TRP A 31 22.86 1.98 -6.36
C TRP A 31 21.51 2.69 -6.13
N LEU A 32 20.52 1.98 -5.56
CA LEU A 32 19.21 2.54 -5.25
C LEU A 32 19.28 3.46 -4.03
N PHE A 33 20.12 3.13 -3.04
CA PHE A 33 20.39 4.00 -1.91
C PHE A 33 20.96 5.35 -2.36
N LEU A 34 21.94 5.35 -3.29
CA LEU A 34 22.49 6.57 -3.87
C LEU A 34 21.43 7.39 -4.61
N LEU A 35 20.56 6.73 -5.40
CA LEU A 35 19.42 7.39 -6.03
C LEU A 35 18.47 7.99 -4.98
N GLN A 36 18.19 7.28 -3.89
CA GLN A 36 17.34 7.76 -2.80
C GLN A 36 17.95 8.93 -2.03
N GLN A 37 19.24 9.24 -2.17
CA GLN A 37 19.81 10.49 -1.65
C GLN A 37 19.57 11.69 -2.57
N ASP A 38 19.35 11.46 -3.86
CA ASP A 38 19.09 12.51 -4.85
C ASP A 38 17.69 13.14 -4.68
N GLU A 39 17.66 14.47 -4.69
CA GLU A 39 16.44 15.24 -4.43
C GLU A 39 15.39 15.09 -5.53
N MET A 40 15.81 14.91 -6.79
CA MET A 40 14.90 14.75 -7.91
C MET A 40 14.30 13.34 -7.90
N TYR A 41 15.12 12.32 -7.64
CA TYR A 41 14.68 10.94 -7.48
C TYR A 41 13.67 10.79 -6.34
N LYS A 42 13.90 11.38 -5.16
CA LYS A 42 12.94 11.36 -4.04
C LYS A 42 11.57 11.91 -4.47
N ARG A 43 11.53 13.01 -5.24
CA ARG A 43 10.28 13.62 -5.71
C ARG A 43 9.55 12.73 -6.71
N TRP A 44 10.25 12.19 -7.70
CA TRP A 44 9.63 11.35 -8.74
C TRP A 44 9.18 9.99 -8.20
N SER A 45 10.03 9.33 -7.40
CA SER A 45 9.66 8.07 -6.74
C SER A 45 8.51 8.27 -5.75
N GLY A 46 8.47 9.40 -5.03
CA GLY A 46 7.38 9.78 -4.15
C GLY A 46 6.08 10.06 -4.89
N LEU A 47 6.13 10.78 -6.03
CA LEU A 47 4.99 10.99 -6.90
C LEU A 47 4.44 9.66 -7.45
N PHE A 48 5.32 8.75 -7.86
CA PHE A 48 4.92 7.42 -8.30
C PHE A 48 4.21 6.64 -7.20
N LEU A 49 4.75 6.66 -5.97
CA LEU A 49 4.11 6.04 -4.81
C LEU A 49 2.75 6.70 -4.47
N ALA A 50 2.64 8.02 -4.60
CA ALA A 50 1.39 8.75 -4.39
C ALA A 50 0.32 8.38 -5.43
N ILE A 51 0.68 8.30 -6.71
CA ILE A 51 -0.22 7.83 -7.78
C ILE A 51 -0.67 6.40 -7.50
N PHE A 52 0.23 5.53 -7.02
CA PHE A 52 -0.12 4.18 -6.60
C PHE A 52 -1.15 4.16 -5.46
N ILE A 53 -0.98 4.98 -4.42
CA ILE A 53 -1.93 5.09 -3.31
C ILE A 53 -3.29 5.57 -3.82
N LEU A 54 -3.31 6.61 -4.67
CA LEU A 54 -4.54 7.13 -5.28
C LEU A 54 -5.22 6.08 -6.16
N PHE A 55 -4.45 5.27 -6.90
CA PHE A 55 -4.99 4.20 -7.73
C PHE A 55 -5.75 3.14 -6.90
N GLN A 56 -5.38 2.90 -5.63
CA GLN A 56 -6.11 1.97 -4.76
C GLN A 56 -7.58 2.39 -4.57
N TRP A 57 -7.87 3.69 -4.57
CA TRP A 57 -9.23 4.23 -4.42
C TRP A 57 -10.13 3.98 -5.64
N VAL A 58 -9.57 3.60 -6.79
CA VAL A 58 -10.35 3.27 -8.00
C VAL A 58 -11.33 2.12 -7.75
N LEU A 59 -10.99 1.17 -6.87
CA LEU A 59 -11.92 0.10 -6.49
C LEU A 59 -13.17 0.65 -5.80
N SER A 60 -12.99 1.59 -4.86
CA SER A 60 -14.10 2.24 -4.15
C SER A 60 -15.00 2.98 -5.14
N LEU A 61 -14.41 3.77 -6.05
CA LEU A 61 -15.16 4.46 -7.11
C LEU A 61 -15.91 3.48 -8.03
N THR A 62 -15.27 2.38 -8.43
CA THR A 62 -15.89 1.36 -9.28
C THR A 62 -17.08 0.69 -8.60
N ARG A 63 -17.06 0.56 -7.26
CA ARG A 63 -18.15 -0.04 -6.47
C ARG A 63 -19.32 0.91 -6.23
N THR A 64 -19.07 2.22 -6.14
CA THR A 64 -20.10 3.24 -5.87
C THR A 64 -20.74 3.79 -7.14
N VAL A 65 -19.99 3.91 -8.24
CA VAL A 65 -20.50 4.45 -9.51
C VAL A 65 -21.28 3.37 -10.29
N LYS A 66 -22.60 3.59 -10.46
CA LYS A 66 -23.53 2.63 -11.09
C LYS A 66 -23.04 2.09 -12.45
N LYS A 67 -22.51 2.96 -13.32
CA LYS A 67 -21.99 2.60 -14.66
C LYS A 67 -20.76 1.68 -14.60
N TRP A 68 -19.95 1.79 -13.54
CA TRP A 68 -18.68 1.09 -13.41
C TRP A 68 -18.78 -0.21 -12.60
N LYS A 69 -19.88 -0.38 -11.85
CA LYS A 69 -20.14 -1.57 -11.00
C LYS A 69 -19.97 -2.90 -11.74
N LYS A 70 -20.25 -2.96 -13.05
CA LYS A 70 -20.03 -4.15 -13.89
C LYS A 70 -18.57 -4.63 -13.93
N HIS A 71 -17.62 -3.74 -13.68
CA HIS A 71 -16.19 -4.05 -13.65
C HIS A 71 -15.65 -4.28 -12.23
N ALA A 72 -16.50 -4.21 -11.19
CA ALA A 72 -16.06 -4.24 -9.79
C ALA A 72 -15.25 -5.50 -9.43
N MET A 73 -15.62 -6.67 -9.96
CA MET A 73 -14.89 -7.91 -9.73
C MET A 73 -13.50 -7.91 -10.38
N LYS A 74 -13.40 -7.40 -11.62
CA LYS A 74 -12.11 -7.24 -12.31
C LYS A 74 -11.22 -6.24 -11.56
N MET A 75 -11.79 -5.10 -11.18
CA MET A 75 -11.06 -4.07 -10.43
C MET A 75 -10.64 -4.56 -9.04
N GLN A 76 -11.43 -5.41 -8.39
CA GLN A 76 -11.04 -6.03 -7.13
C GLN A 76 -9.81 -6.92 -7.29
N SER A 77 -9.73 -7.70 -8.37
CA SER A 77 -8.52 -8.49 -8.67
C SER A 77 -7.31 -7.59 -8.93
N ILE A 78 -7.49 -6.50 -9.68
CA ILE A 78 -6.42 -5.53 -9.95
C ILE A 78 -5.96 -4.87 -8.65
N HIS A 79 -6.88 -4.38 -7.82
CA HIS A 79 -6.59 -3.79 -6.51
C HIS A 79 -5.79 -4.76 -5.62
N LYS A 80 -6.21 -6.03 -5.54
CA LYS A 80 -5.48 -7.06 -4.78
C LYS A 80 -4.05 -7.28 -5.29
N TRP A 81 -3.87 -7.40 -6.60
CA TRP A 81 -2.54 -7.64 -7.19
C TRP A 81 -1.63 -6.42 -7.09
N VAL A 82 -2.15 -5.24 -7.39
CA VAL A 82 -1.38 -4.00 -7.31
C VAL A 82 -1.05 -3.71 -5.85
N GLY A 83 -2.00 -3.89 -4.93
CA GLY A 83 -1.77 -3.79 -3.48
C GLY A 83 -0.71 -4.78 -2.96
N ALA A 84 -0.60 -5.98 -3.53
CA ALA A 84 0.47 -6.93 -3.19
C ALA A 84 1.88 -6.42 -3.54
N LEU A 85 2.00 -5.49 -4.49
CA LEU A 85 3.29 -4.89 -4.89
C LEU A 85 3.66 -3.66 -4.04
N SER A 86 2.82 -3.25 -3.09
CA SER A 86 3.10 -2.09 -2.21
C SER A 86 4.47 -2.12 -1.52
N PRO A 87 5.01 -3.25 -1.01
CA PRO A 87 6.32 -3.24 -0.36
C PRO A 87 7.44 -2.89 -1.35
N ILE A 88 7.32 -3.30 -2.62
CA ILE A 88 8.29 -2.94 -3.67
C ILE A 88 8.22 -1.45 -3.96
N PHE A 89 7.03 -0.89 -4.14
CA PHE A 89 6.88 0.54 -4.43
C PHE A 89 7.34 1.41 -3.28
N PHE A 90 7.09 0.98 -2.03
CA PHE A 90 7.67 1.61 -0.85
C PHE A 90 9.20 1.52 -0.87
N TYR A 91 9.76 0.33 -1.08
CA TYR A 91 11.21 0.10 -1.10
C TYR A 91 11.95 0.93 -2.16
N ILE A 92 11.36 1.07 -3.35
CA ILE A 92 11.90 1.93 -4.42
C ILE A 92 11.97 3.39 -3.95
N HIS A 93 10.95 3.86 -3.22
CA HIS A 93 10.95 5.23 -2.70
C HIS A 93 11.85 5.41 -1.47
N SER A 94 11.88 4.44 -0.55
CA SER A 94 12.67 4.48 0.68
C SER A 94 13.02 3.08 1.18
N MET A 95 14.31 2.84 1.44
CA MET A 95 14.80 1.66 2.16
C MET A 95 14.64 1.75 3.69
N SER A 96 14.28 2.93 4.20
CA SER A 96 14.10 3.18 5.64
C SER A 96 12.64 3.53 5.96
N LEU A 97 12.26 3.37 7.22
CA LEU A 97 10.94 3.80 7.70
C LEU A 97 10.87 5.31 8.01
N GLY A 98 12.00 6.02 7.95
CA GLY A 98 12.11 7.40 8.40
C GLY A 98 11.96 7.57 9.92
N TYR A 99 11.73 8.82 10.35
CA TYR A 99 11.58 9.21 11.76
C TYR A 99 10.36 10.12 11.94
N GLY A 100 9.89 10.28 13.17
CA GLY A 100 8.76 11.16 13.50
C GLY A 100 7.49 10.80 12.72
N TYR A 101 6.91 11.76 12.01
CA TYR A 101 5.69 11.52 11.23
C TYR A 101 5.89 10.56 10.05
N LEU A 102 7.11 10.44 9.51
CA LEU A 102 7.41 9.49 8.43
C LEU A 102 7.38 8.04 8.92
N LEU A 103 7.87 7.82 10.13
CA LEU A 103 7.77 6.51 10.79
C LEU A 103 6.30 6.13 11.00
N LEU A 104 5.49 7.07 11.47
CA LEU A 104 4.05 6.87 11.62
C LEU A 104 3.37 6.57 10.27
N LEU A 105 3.69 7.33 9.21
CA LEU A 105 3.18 7.07 7.85
C LEU A 105 3.54 5.66 7.40
N SER A 106 4.79 5.24 7.57
CA SER A 106 5.26 3.91 7.20
C SER A 106 4.52 2.81 7.97
N TYR A 107 4.33 2.97 9.28
CA TYR A 107 3.59 2.00 10.09
C TYR A 107 2.13 1.89 9.68
N ILE A 108 1.44 3.01 9.45
CA ILE A 108 0.03 2.99 9.02
C ILE A 108 -0.07 2.40 7.61
N PHE A 109 0.85 2.74 6.70
CA PHE A 109 0.91 2.18 5.35
C PHE A 109 1.07 0.65 5.36
N PHE A 110 2.06 0.13 6.11
CA PHE A 110 2.28 -1.31 6.19
C PHE A 110 1.19 -2.04 6.98
N SER A 111 0.62 -1.42 8.02
CA SER A 111 -0.54 -1.98 8.74
C SER A 111 -1.75 -2.10 7.81
N ASN A 112 -2.02 -1.06 7.02
CA ASN A 112 -3.08 -1.07 6.03
C ASN A 112 -2.86 -2.13 4.94
N THR A 113 -1.61 -2.30 4.53
CA THR A 113 -1.17 -3.33 3.57
C THR A 113 -1.43 -4.73 4.10
N ILE A 114 -1.02 -5.01 5.35
CA ILE A 114 -1.27 -6.28 6.04
C ILE A 114 -2.77 -6.56 6.13
N LEU A 115 -3.58 -5.58 6.55
CA LEU A 115 -5.04 -5.75 6.60
C LEU A 115 -5.63 -6.07 5.21
N GLY A 116 -5.12 -5.46 4.15
CA GLY A 116 -5.53 -5.75 2.78
C GLY A 116 -5.20 -7.18 2.33
N TYR A 117 -4.10 -7.77 2.82
CA TYR A 117 -3.69 -9.14 2.52
C TYR A 117 -4.57 -10.18 3.22
N PHE A 118 -4.92 -9.93 4.48
CA PHE A 118 -5.81 -10.77 5.28
C PHE A 118 -7.28 -10.44 5.03
N ASN A 119 -7.69 -10.42 3.77
CA ASN A 119 -9.09 -10.24 3.44
C ASN A 119 -9.92 -11.45 3.91
N LEU A 120 -11.22 -11.27 4.17
CA LEU A 120 -12.04 -12.33 4.78
C LEU A 120 -12.19 -13.60 3.93
N ASP A 121 -11.91 -13.53 2.62
CA ASP A 121 -11.80 -14.73 1.77
C ASP A 121 -10.68 -15.68 2.25
N VAL A 122 -9.60 -15.13 2.82
CA VAL A 122 -8.49 -15.88 3.43
C VAL A 122 -8.90 -16.41 4.81
N LEU A 123 -9.62 -15.60 5.60
CA LEU A 123 -10.04 -15.95 6.95
C LEU A 123 -11.21 -16.95 7.00
N LYS A 124 -11.85 -17.25 5.85
CA LYS A 124 -13.00 -18.17 5.71
C LYS A 124 -14.10 -17.94 6.77
N ASN A 125 -14.26 -16.69 7.21
CA ASN A 125 -15.17 -16.32 8.29
C ASN A 125 -16.38 -15.56 7.72
N ASN A 126 -17.59 -16.00 8.09
CA ASN A 126 -18.85 -15.45 7.61
C ASN A 126 -19.48 -14.44 8.57
N SER A 127 -18.80 -14.05 9.65
CA SER A 127 -19.30 -13.04 10.59
C SER A 127 -19.40 -11.66 9.95
N ASP A 128 -20.63 -11.15 9.85
CA ASP A 128 -20.91 -9.81 9.33
C ASP A 128 -20.24 -8.70 10.14
N ALA A 129 -20.14 -8.87 11.47
CA ALA A 129 -19.44 -7.93 12.35
C ALA A 129 -17.95 -7.83 12.03
N LEU A 130 -17.29 -8.98 11.78
CA LEU A 130 -15.88 -9.00 11.40
C LEU A 130 -15.66 -8.41 10.00
N PHE A 131 -16.60 -8.62 9.06
CA PHE A 131 -16.56 -8.00 7.74
C PHE A 131 -16.66 -6.49 7.79
N LYS A 132 -17.65 -5.97 8.53
CA LYS A 132 -17.81 -4.54 8.72
C LYS A 132 -16.61 -3.93 9.44
N GLY A 133 -16.15 -4.55 10.53
CA GLY A 133 -14.98 -4.09 11.29
C GLY A 133 -13.70 -4.05 10.45
N TRP A 134 -13.40 -5.12 9.70
CA TRP A 134 -12.26 -5.17 8.79
C TRP A 134 -12.34 -4.10 7.71
N MET A 135 -13.50 -3.96 7.04
CA MET A 135 -13.70 -2.98 5.98
C MET A 135 -13.54 -1.55 6.50
N ILE A 136 -14.18 -1.22 7.63
CA ILE A 136 -14.08 0.11 8.25
C ILE A 136 -12.62 0.39 8.59
N THR A 137 -11.94 -0.53 9.28
CA THR A 137 -10.55 -0.34 9.69
C THR A 137 -9.63 -0.11 8.49
N HIS A 138 -9.72 -0.97 7.46
CA HIS A 138 -8.89 -0.85 6.25
C HIS A 138 -9.14 0.46 5.50
N VAL A 139 -10.41 0.87 5.35
CA VAL A 139 -10.75 2.13 4.68
C VAL A 139 -10.29 3.33 5.51
N THR A 140 -10.48 3.32 6.84
CA THR A 140 -10.02 4.38 7.74
C THR A 140 -8.50 4.53 7.70
N LEU A 141 -7.73 3.43 7.79
CA LEU A 141 -6.27 3.52 7.64
C LEU A 141 -5.88 4.03 6.24
N SER A 142 -6.56 3.60 5.19
CA SER A 142 -6.33 4.12 3.83
C SER A 142 -6.56 5.63 3.72
N LEU A 143 -7.57 6.18 4.41
CA LEU A 143 -7.81 7.62 4.49
C LEU A 143 -6.67 8.32 5.24
N VAL A 144 -6.25 7.78 6.39
CA VAL A 144 -5.15 8.35 7.17
C VAL A 144 -3.85 8.35 6.36
N VAL A 145 -3.51 7.25 5.67
CA VAL A 145 -2.37 7.19 4.73
C VAL A 145 -2.48 8.28 3.68
N SER A 146 -3.66 8.47 3.09
CA SER A 146 -3.86 9.48 2.03
C SER A 146 -3.67 10.91 2.56
N ILE A 147 -4.17 11.22 3.76
CA ILE A 147 -3.98 12.51 4.43
C ILE A 147 -2.49 12.74 4.76
N MET A 148 -1.85 11.74 5.37
CA MET A 148 -0.44 11.83 5.73
C MET A 148 0.47 11.90 4.51
N MET A 149 0.11 11.26 3.40
CA MET A 149 0.79 11.39 2.11
C MET A 149 0.71 12.82 1.58
N LEU A 150 -0.48 13.45 1.60
CA LEU A 150 -0.62 14.85 1.20
C LEU A 150 0.20 15.78 2.11
N PHE A 151 0.12 15.57 3.43
CA PHE A 151 0.95 16.28 4.39
C PHE A 151 2.45 16.13 4.08
N HIS A 152 2.92 14.90 3.85
CA HIS A 152 4.30 14.63 3.49
C HIS A 152 4.72 15.36 2.20
N ILE A 153 3.90 15.30 1.15
CA ILE A 153 4.15 16.03 -0.10
C ILE A 153 4.28 17.53 0.18
N THR A 154 3.34 18.13 0.93
CA THR A 154 3.43 19.54 1.32
C THR A 154 4.73 19.84 2.06
N MET A 155 5.11 19.01 3.04
CA MET A 155 6.36 19.23 3.78
C MET A 155 7.59 19.17 2.86
N VAL A 156 7.63 18.23 1.92
CA VAL A 156 8.73 18.05 0.98
C VAL A 156 8.81 19.18 -0.05
N PHE A 157 7.71 19.83 -0.43
CA PHE A 157 7.75 20.92 -1.41
C PHE A 157 7.81 22.32 -0.79
N TYR A 158 7.26 22.51 0.41
CA TYR A 158 7.17 23.82 1.06
C TYR A 158 8.37 24.15 1.95
N TYR A 159 8.90 23.16 2.68
CA TYR A 159 10.03 23.37 3.61
C TYR A 159 11.38 22.96 2.99
N LYS A 160 11.48 23.07 1.66
CA LYS A 160 12.74 22.87 0.91
C LYS A 160 13.44 24.18 0.61
#